data_AF-A0A3N5MWS4-F1
#
_entry.id   AF-A0A3N5MWS4-F1
#
_cell.length_a   1.000
_cell.length_b   1.000
_cell.length_c   1.000
_cell.angle_alpha   90.00
_cell.angle_beta   90.00
_cell.angle_gamma   90.00
#
_symmetry.space_group_name_H-M   'P 1'
#
loop_
_entity.id
_entity.type
_entity.pdbx_description
1 polymer ?
#
loop_
_entity_poly.entity_id
_entity_poly.type
_entity_poly.pdbx_seq_one_letter_code
_entity_poly.pdbx_strand_id
1 'polypeptide(L)' 'MKTTTLGFIGGGRITRIFLQAFRNKSLEFDSTGVYEPVQEVASALKAQFPGITLESSPAGPARMDVVFLGVHPPV' A
#
# COMPACT_ATOMS: atom_id res chain seq x y z
N MET A 1 0.01 -14.99 -17.22
CA MET A 1 1.11 -14.54 -16.35
C MET A 1 0.56 -14.49 -14.93
N LYS A 2 1.34 -14.85 -13.90
CA LYS A 2 0.85 -14.79 -12.52
C LYS A 2 0.87 -13.33 -12.07
N THR A 3 -0.27 -12.67 -12.13
CA THR A 3 -0.49 -11.32 -11.65
C THR A 3 -0.50 -11.34 -10.13
N THR A 4 0.34 -10.53 -9.47
CA THR A 4 0.40 -10.43 -8.00
C THR A 4 -0.23 -9.13 -7.55
N THR A 5 -1.17 -9.22 -6.61
CA THR A 5 -1.81 -8.09 -5.93
C THR A 5 -1.11 -7.82 -4.60
N LEU A 6 -0.93 -6.53 -4.26
CA LEU A 6 -0.23 -6.11 -3.05
C LEU A 6 -1.14 -5.31 -2.10
N GLY A 7 -1.30 -5.78 -0.88
CA GLY A 7 -2.01 -5.06 0.17
C GLY A 7 -1.06 -4.40 1.17
N PHE A 8 -1.24 -3.12 1.46
CA PHE A 8 -0.59 -2.43 2.58
C PHE A 8 -1.63 -2.02 3.63
N ILE A 9 -1.38 -2.39 4.88
CA ILE A 9 -2.12 -1.90 6.04
C ILE A 9 -1.19 -0.96 6.81
N GLY A 10 -1.54 0.32 6.82
CA GLY A 10 -0.66 1.44 7.17
C GLY A 10 -0.08 2.11 5.91
N GLY A 11 -0.16 3.44 5.86
CA GLY A 11 0.37 4.31 4.79
C GLY A 11 1.61 5.10 5.22
N GLY A 12 2.27 4.66 6.29
CA GLY A 12 3.41 5.32 6.90
C GLY A 12 4.74 5.19 6.12
N ARG A 13 5.85 5.27 6.86
CA ARG A 13 7.20 5.28 6.28
C ARG A 13 7.53 4.01 5.52
N ILE A 14 7.17 2.85 6.07
CA ILE A 14 7.46 1.54 5.46
C ILE A 14 6.79 1.43 4.10
N THR A 15 5.50 1.73 4.01
CA THR A 15 4.73 1.71 2.76
C THR A 15 5.36 2.62 1.70
N ARG A 16 5.75 3.85 2.05
CA ARG A 16 6.44 4.76 1.11
C ARG A 16 7.77 4.20 0.60
N ILE A 17 8.57 3.59 1.47
CA ILE A 17 9.86 2.99 1.09
C ILE A 17 9.65 1.87 0.07
N PHE A 18 8.71 0.97 0.31
CA PHE A 18 8.41 -0.14 -0.61
C PHE A 18 7.87 0.36 -1.95
N LEU A 19 6.86 1.24 -1.94
CA LEU A 19 6.30 1.80 -3.18
C LEU A 19 7.35 2.54 -4.00
N GLN A 20 8.25 3.30 -3.34
CA GLN A 20 9.36 3.95 -4.03
C GLN A 20 10.35 2.93 -4.61
N ALA A 21 10.70 1.88 -3.86
CA ALA A 21 11.61 0.84 -4.33
C ALA A 21 11.05 0.12 -5.56
N PHE A 22 9.75 -0.18 -5.57
CA PHE A 22 9.07 -0.78 -6.73
C PHE A 22 9.10 0.14 -7.94
N ARG A 23 8.77 1.43 -7.75
CA ARG A 23 8.87 2.44 -8.81
C ARG A 23 10.29 2.57 -9.36
N ASN A 24 11.31 2.57 -8.49
CA ASN A 24 12.72 2.65 -8.90
C ASN A 24 13.17 1.43 -9.72
N LYS A 25 12.51 0.29 -9.54
CA LYS A 25 12.79 -0.96 -10.26
C LYS A 25 11.82 -1.21 -11.42
N SER A 26 10.93 -0.27 -11.71
CA SER A 26 9.86 -0.42 -12.70
C SER A 26 9.08 -1.72 -12.53
N LEU A 27 8.84 -2.13 -11.27
CA LEU A 27 8.02 -3.30 -10.98
C LEU A 27 6.55 -2.93 -11.13
N GLU A 28 5.83 -3.76 -11.85
CA GLU A 28 4.38 -3.63 -12.04
C GLU A 28 3.66 -4.76 -11.31
N PHE A 29 2.53 -4.40 -10.69
CA PHE A 29 1.65 -5.29 -9.97
C PHE A 29 0.24 -5.10 -10.52
N ASP A 30 -0.59 -6.13 -10.42
CA ASP A 30 -1.94 -6.10 -10.97
C ASP A 30 -2.83 -5.10 -10.23
N SER A 31 -2.67 -5.04 -8.90
CA SER A 31 -3.22 -3.97 -8.09
C SER A 31 -2.39 -3.77 -6.83
N THR A 32 -2.46 -2.56 -6.27
CA THR A 32 -1.86 -2.23 -4.98
C THR A 32 -2.87 -1.48 -4.12
N GLY A 33 -3.45 -2.16 -3.13
CA GLY A 33 -4.41 -1.59 -2.19
C GLY A 33 -3.72 -1.09 -0.93
N VAL A 34 -4.12 0.08 -0.43
CA VAL A 34 -3.57 0.67 0.79
C VAL A 34 -4.69 1.14 1.70
N TYR A 35 -4.66 0.69 2.95
CA TYR A 35 -5.48 1.26 4.02
C TYR A 35 -4.61 2.11 4.95
N GLU A 36 -5.00 3.36 5.15
CA GLU A 36 -4.37 4.30 6.09
C GLU A 36 -5.49 5.09 6.80
N PRO A 37 -5.61 5.00 8.14
CA PRO A 37 -6.69 5.65 8.88
C PRO A 37 -6.60 7.18 8.89
N VAL A 38 -5.41 7.78 8.71
CA VAL A 38 -5.24 9.23 8.70
C VAL A 38 -5.38 9.77 7.27
N GLN A 39 -6.46 10.52 7.02
CA GLN A 39 -6.84 10.96 5.66
C GLN A 39 -5.76 11.82 5.00
N GLU A 40 -5.08 12.68 5.75
CA GLU A 40 -4.01 13.54 5.26
C GLU A 40 -2.83 12.70 4.76
N VAL A 41 -2.47 11.64 5.49
CA VAL A 41 -1.41 10.70 5.10
C VAL A 41 -1.82 9.91 3.86
N ALA A 42 -3.06 9.40 3.82
CA ALA A 42 -3.59 8.67 2.67
C ALA A 42 -3.60 9.54 1.40
N SER A 43 -4.03 10.79 1.52
CA SER A 43 -4.12 11.75 0.41
C SER A 43 -2.73 12.11 -0.12
N ALA A 44 -1.77 12.39 0.78
CA ALA A 44 -0.39 12.65 0.40
C ALA A 44 0.24 11.42 -0.29
N LEU A 45 -0.05 10.21 0.21
CA LEU A 45 0.45 8.97 -0.38
C LEU A 45 -0.11 8.75 -1.80
N LYS A 46 -1.41 8.94 -2.01
CA LYS A 46 -2.05 8.82 -3.33
C LYS A 46 -1.56 9.87 -4.32
N ALA A 47 -1.29 11.10 -3.86
CA ALA A 47 -0.67 12.14 -4.68
C ALA A 47 0.75 11.73 -5.13
N GLN A 48 1.54 11.11 -4.24
CA GLN A 48 2.90 10.66 -4.55
C GLN A 48 2.94 9.39 -5.42
N PHE A 49 1.95 8.52 -5.27
CA PHE A 49 1.81 7.24 -5.98
C PHE A 49 0.39 7.08 -6.56
N PRO A 50 0.07 7.72 -7.70
CA PRO A 50 -1.27 7.71 -8.27
C PRO A 50 -1.82 6.31 -8.61
N GLY A 51 -0.96 5.31 -8.77
CA GLY A 51 -1.33 3.92 -9.11
C GLY A 51 -1.88 3.07 -7.96
N ILE A 52 -1.80 3.53 -6.70
CA ILE A 52 -2.36 2.78 -5.56
C ILE A 52 -3.88 2.98 -5.46
N THR A 53 -4.61 2.00 -4.96
CA THR A 53 -6.01 2.15 -4.57
C THR A 53 -6.09 2.40 -3.07
N LEU A 54 -6.68 3.53 -2.66
CA LEU A 54 -6.97 3.77 -1.25
C LEU A 54 -8.25 3.02 -0.86
N GLU A 55 -8.16 2.20 0.16
CA GLU A 55 -9.25 1.37 0.67
C GLU A 55 -9.83 2.01 1.94
N SER A 56 -11.15 1.90 2.13
CA SER A 56 -11.85 2.47 3.30
C SER A 56 -11.71 1.61 4.56
N SER A 57 -11.22 0.38 4.43
CA SER A 57 -11.02 -0.57 5.53
C SER A 57 -9.79 -1.44 5.29
N PRO A 58 -9.16 -2.00 6.34
CA PRO A 58 -8.03 -2.91 6.18
C PRO A 58 -8.43 -4.25 5.53
N ALA A 59 -9.73 -4.56 5.45
CA ALA A 59 -10.23 -5.80 4.88
C ALA A 59 -9.97 -5.92 3.36
N GLY A 60 -9.89 -4.81 2.63
CA GLY A 60 -9.54 -4.80 1.21
C GLY A 60 -8.10 -5.27 0.99
N PRO A 61 -7.09 -4.55 1.50
CA PRO A 61 -5.69 -4.93 1.38
C PRO A 61 -5.37 -6.31 1.98
N ALA A 62 -6.06 -6.71 3.06
CA ALA A 62 -5.84 -8.01 3.70
C ALA A 62 -6.22 -9.22 2.84
N ARG A 63 -6.95 -9.04 1.74
CA ARG A 63 -7.38 -10.11 0.82
C ARG A 63 -6.47 -10.28 -0.39
N MET A 64 -5.45 -9.44 -0.53
CA MET A 64 -4.51 -9.47 -1.65
C MET A 64 -3.45 -10.56 -1.46
N ASP A 65 -2.76 -10.93 -2.55
CA ASP A 65 -1.83 -12.07 -2.57
C ASP A 65 -0.65 -11.91 -1.61
N VAL A 66 -0.15 -10.67 -1.47
CA VAL A 66 0.93 -10.33 -0.54
C VAL A 66 0.49 -9.15 0.31
N VAL A 67 0.57 -9.31 1.64
CA VAL A 67 0.15 -8.28 2.61
C VAL A 67 1.35 -7.76 3.40
N PHE A 68 1.51 -6.45 3.41
CA PHE A 68 2.48 -5.73 4.23
C PHE A 68 1.76 -5.07 5.41
N LEU A 69 2.15 -5.45 6.63
CA LEU A 69 1.73 -4.79 7.85
C LEU A 69 2.73 -3.68 8.20
N GLY A 70 2.41 -2.45 7.80
CA GLY A 70 3.20 -1.23 8.03
C GLY A 70 2.71 -0.40 9.20
N VAL A 71 2.16 -1.04 10.24
CA VAL A 71 1.62 -0.39 11.45
C VAL A 71 2.62 -0.46 12.60
N HIS A 72 2.46 0.42 13.59
CA HIS A 72 3.22 0.30 14.83
C HIS A 72 2.89 -1.04 15.52
N PRO A 73 3.89 -1.73 16.10
CA PRO A 73 3.63 -2.90 16.91
C PRO A 73 2.70 -2.53 18.07
N PRO A 74 1.79 -3.42 18.49
CA PRO A 74 1.11 -3.26 19.76
C PRO A 74 2.16 -3.19 20.88
N VAL A 75 1.98 -2.25 21.80
CA VAL A 75 2.78 -2.10 23.02
C VAL A 75 2.20 -2.92 24.16
#